data_AF-A0A7W1PQW7-F1
#
_entry.id   AF-A0A7W1PQW7-F1
#
_cell.length_a   1.000
_cell.length_b   1.000
_cell.length_c   1.000
_cell.angle_alpha   90.00
_cell.angle_beta   90.00
_cell.angle_gamma   90.00
#
_symmetry.space_group_name_H-M   'P 1'
#
loop_
_entity.id
_entity.type
_entity.pdbx_description
1 polymer ?
#
loop_
_entity_poly.entity_id
_entity_poly.type
_entity_poly.pdbx_seq_one_letter_code
_entity_poly.pdbx_strand_id
1 'polypeptide(L)'
;MPIRQTSVSGLPAIAFRAGELEAVVVPAVGMKLTNLRRLRGREWLWRNDQIPLALPRQGASFVETADSGGWDECFPTVGPSPIPGAPPGTPPLPDHGELWGARWASSVLEHAGGLTLTASAGGGLLPYEFHRDVTLETREPVMRLRYRVRNTGHSSFPWIWSAHPLFNVQPGTTLELPTVHQVRLDAVHGMPELSRNDIVGWPVAFGGESGRFTFPDHGAWAVKLFGDVGSSGRMLLTDPRRGERLEMVVRPEEVPQVGIWINCRGWAPPGVRPYSNLALEPAIGAPDRLDDAVLDWKAAETLGP
;
A
#
# COMPACT_ATOMS: atom_id res chain seq x y z
N MET A 1 11.67 -9.28 -24.79
CA MET A 1 10.62 -10.24 -24.39
C MET A 1 9.70 -9.54 -23.40
N PRO A 2 8.37 -9.69 -23.54
CA PRO A 2 7.39 -9.02 -22.68
C PRO A 2 7.38 -9.59 -21.25
N ILE A 3 7.90 -10.81 -21.06
CA ILE A 3 8.06 -11.47 -19.76
C ILE A 3 9.50 -11.96 -19.63
N ARG A 4 10.10 -11.81 -18.44
CA ARG A 4 11.44 -12.29 -18.13
C ARG A 4 11.54 -12.72 -16.66
N GLN A 5 12.06 -13.93 -16.43
CA GLN A 5 12.50 -14.36 -15.10
C GLN A 5 13.76 -13.59 -14.69
N THR A 6 13.77 -13.08 -13.46
CA THR A 6 14.87 -12.28 -12.91
C THR A 6 15.00 -12.52 -11.40
N SER A 7 15.76 -11.70 -10.70
CA SER A 7 15.83 -11.75 -9.24
C SER A 7 15.85 -10.36 -8.60
N VAL A 8 15.31 -10.27 -7.39
CA VAL A 8 15.36 -9.08 -6.54
C VAL A 8 15.86 -9.52 -5.16
N SER A 9 16.97 -8.98 -4.70
CA SER A 9 17.63 -9.40 -3.44
C SER A 9 17.87 -10.92 -3.36
N GLY A 10 18.20 -11.55 -4.49
CA GLY A 10 18.41 -13.01 -4.58
C GLY A 10 17.12 -13.85 -4.66
N LEU A 11 15.93 -13.24 -4.52
CA LEU A 11 14.66 -13.94 -4.66
C LEU A 11 14.22 -14.01 -6.13
N PRO A 12 13.66 -15.13 -6.61
CA PRO A 12 13.07 -15.22 -7.94
C PRO A 12 11.98 -14.17 -8.15
N ALA A 13 12.04 -13.48 -9.27
CA ALA A 13 11.14 -12.39 -9.62
C ALA A 13 10.71 -12.48 -11.08
N ILE A 14 9.55 -11.91 -11.37
CA ILE A 14 9.00 -11.85 -12.73
C ILE A 14 8.97 -10.38 -13.15
N ALA A 15 9.79 -10.03 -14.14
CA ALA A 15 9.71 -8.75 -14.82
C ALA A 15 8.77 -8.90 -16.01
N PHE A 16 7.81 -7.99 -16.15
CA PHE A 16 6.90 -7.98 -17.29
C PHE A 16 6.65 -6.55 -17.79
N ARG A 17 6.38 -6.46 -19.09
CA ARG A 17 6.32 -5.19 -19.83
C ARG A 17 5.21 -5.25 -20.86
N ALA A 18 4.47 -4.16 -20.97
CA ALA A 18 3.56 -3.90 -22.09
C ALA A 18 3.58 -2.40 -22.40
N GLY A 19 3.55 -2.06 -23.69
CA GLY A 19 3.65 -0.67 -24.13
C GLY A 19 4.88 0.03 -23.55
N GLU A 20 4.64 1.12 -22.81
CA GLU A 20 5.70 1.91 -22.18
C GLU A 20 6.01 1.50 -20.74
N LEU A 21 5.27 0.58 -20.13
CA LEU A 21 5.42 0.22 -18.73
C LEU A 21 6.25 -1.04 -18.50
N GLU A 22 6.96 -1.04 -17.37
CA GLU A 22 7.56 -2.21 -16.76
C GLU A 22 7.13 -2.31 -15.30
N ALA A 23 6.77 -3.53 -14.89
CA ALA A 23 6.60 -3.91 -13.51
C ALA A 23 7.44 -5.14 -13.18
N VAL A 24 7.83 -5.27 -11.90
CA VAL A 24 8.55 -6.45 -11.40
C VAL A 24 7.86 -6.92 -10.12
N VAL A 25 7.47 -8.20 -10.07
CA VAL A 25 6.90 -8.83 -8.87
C VAL A 25 7.83 -9.87 -8.28
N VAL A 26 7.69 -10.11 -6.98
CA VAL A 26 8.37 -11.20 -6.26
C VAL A 26 7.32 -12.14 -5.68
N PRO A 27 6.99 -13.27 -6.37
CA PRO A 27 5.92 -14.17 -5.92
C PRO A 27 6.11 -14.81 -4.56
N ALA A 28 7.37 -14.98 -4.14
CA ALA A 28 7.70 -15.64 -2.87
C ALA A 28 7.40 -14.80 -1.62
N VAL A 29 7.06 -13.50 -1.79
CA VAL A 29 6.78 -12.55 -0.71
C VAL A 29 5.52 -11.75 -1.06
N GLY A 30 4.36 -12.39 -0.97
CA GLY A 30 3.07 -11.72 -1.13
C GLY A 30 2.77 -11.19 -2.54
N MET A 31 3.47 -11.69 -3.56
CA MET A 31 3.47 -11.10 -4.90
C MET A 31 3.85 -9.60 -4.91
N LYS A 32 4.65 -9.13 -3.96
CA LYS A 32 5.06 -7.73 -3.85
C LYS A 32 5.51 -7.16 -5.19
N LEU A 33 4.94 -6.02 -5.62
CA LEU A 33 5.49 -5.25 -6.74
C LEU A 33 6.69 -4.47 -6.22
N THR A 34 7.84 -4.62 -6.86
CA THR A 34 9.11 -4.00 -6.44
C THR A 34 9.56 -2.91 -7.40
N ASN A 35 9.02 -2.87 -8.60
CA ASN A 35 9.23 -1.84 -9.61
C ASN A 35 7.92 -1.48 -10.27
N LEU A 36 7.72 -0.19 -10.53
CA LEU A 36 6.71 0.34 -11.44
C LEU A 36 7.29 1.58 -12.12
N ARG A 37 7.51 1.49 -13.43
CA ARG A 37 8.11 2.60 -14.18
C ARG A 37 7.72 2.58 -15.65
N ARG A 38 7.85 3.73 -16.29
CA ARG A 38 8.02 3.75 -17.74
C ARG A 38 9.41 3.27 -18.12
N LEU A 39 9.56 2.65 -19.29
CA LEU A 39 10.85 2.15 -19.78
C LEU A 39 11.94 3.24 -19.89
N ARG A 40 11.52 4.50 -20.06
CA ARG A 40 12.40 5.68 -20.12
C ARG A 40 12.11 6.70 -19.00
N GLY A 41 11.35 6.32 -17.98
CA GLY A 41 10.94 7.17 -16.86
C GLY A 41 11.67 6.84 -15.56
N ARG A 42 11.27 7.50 -14.47
CA ARG A 42 11.76 7.22 -13.12
C ARG A 42 11.16 5.94 -12.56
N GLU A 43 11.84 5.36 -11.58
CA GLU A 43 11.24 4.36 -10.70
C GLU A 43 10.33 5.06 -9.69
N TRP A 44 9.07 4.62 -9.61
CA TRP A 44 8.10 5.17 -8.68
C TRP A 44 8.13 4.49 -7.32
N LEU A 45 8.32 3.18 -7.27
CA LEU A 45 8.29 2.46 -6.00
C LEU A 45 9.58 2.69 -5.22
N TRP A 46 9.43 3.10 -3.96
CA TRP A 46 10.52 3.25 -3.03
C TRP A 46 11.09 1.90 -2.64
N ARG A 47 12.39 1.89 -2.35
CA ARG A 47 13.11 0.77 -1.80
C ARG A 47 13.98 1.27 -0.68
N ASN A 48 13.97 0.54 0.42
CA ASN A 48 14.90 0.81 1.51
C ASN A 48 16.30 0.36 1.09
N ASP A 49 17.29 1.26 1.18
CA ASP A 49 18.69 0.96 0.87
C ASP A 49 19.39 0.21 2.00
N GLN A 50 18.77 0.12 3.18
CA GLN A 50 19.33 -0.47 4.40
C GLN A 50 18.60 -1.75 4.82
N ILE A 51 17.35 -1.95 4.40
CA ILE A 51 16.54 -3.14 4.70
C ILE A 51 16.29 -3.90 3.39
N PRO A 52 17.09 -4.94 3.08
CA PRO A 52 16.90 -5.70 1.85
C PRO A 52 15.62 -6.53 1.93
N LEU A 53 14.94 -6.66 0.79
CA LEU A 53 13.85 -7.62 0.64
C LEU A 53 14.32 -9.03 1.02
N ALA A 54 13.60 -9.68 1.94
CA ALA A 54 13.87 -11.03 2.41
C ALA A 54 12.57 -11.82 2.54
N LEU A 55 12.67 -13.15 2.59
CA LEU A 55 11.53 -13.98 2.96
C LEU A 55 11.10 -13.64 4.39
N PRO A 56 9.80 -13.39 4.64
CA PRO A 56 9.33 -13.11 5.98
C PRO A 56 9.54 -14.31 6.89
N ARG A 57 9.96 -14.03 8.13
CA ARG A 57 9.93 -15.02 9.19
C ARG A 57 8.50 -15.05 9.74
N GLN A 58 8.04 -16.24 10.15
CA GLN A 58 6.72 -16.39 10.75
C GLN A 58 6.60 -15.48 11.98
N GLY A 59 5.55 -14.64 12.03
CA GLY A 59 5.31 -13.70 13.13
C GLY A 59 6.26 -12.50 13.20
N ALA A 60 7.07 -12.26 12.16
CA ALA A 60 7.94 -11.09 12.12
C ALA A 60 7.14 -9.78 12.03
N SER A 61 7.64 -8.73 12.68
CA SER A 61 7.15 -7.37 12.43
C SER A 61 7.60 -6.90 11.05
N PHE A 62 6.65 -6.33 10.30
CA PHE A 62 6.93 -5.74 9.00
C PHE A 62 7.91 -4.58 9.14
N VAL A 63 7.62 -3.68 10.09
CA VAL A 63 8.43 -2.49 10.37
C VAL A 63 9.88 -2.82 10.72
N GLU A 64 10.12 -3.89 11.49
CA GLU A 64 11.47 -4.24 11.93
C GLU A 64 12.28 -4.97 10.87
N THR A 65 11.64 -5.77 10.02
CA THR A 65 12.35 -6.76 9.19
C THR A 65 12.00 -6.75 7.71
N ALA A 66 10.93 -6.06 7.32
CA ALA A 66 10.35 -6.17 5.98
C ALA A 66 9.94 -4.85 5.31
N ASP A 67 10.11 -3.69 5.96
CA ASP A 67 9.97 -2.33 5.37
C ASP A 67 11.08 -2.03 4.34
N SER A 68 11.15 -2.92 3.36
CA SER A 68 12.08 -2.95 2.23
C SER A 68 11.57 -2.12 1.05
N GLY A 69 10.35 -1.59 1.15
CA GLY A 69 9.67 -0.85 0.08
C GLY A 69 8.83 -1.73 -0.85
N GLY A 70 8.45 -1.17 -1.99
CA GLY A 70 7.57 -1.79 -2.97
C GLY A 70 6.09 -1.57 -2.67
N TRP A 71 5.25 -2.50 -3.13
CA TRP A 71 3.80 -2.49 -2.98
C TRP A 71 3.33 -3.82 -2.41
N ASP A 72 2.81 -3.76 -1.20
CA ASP A 72 2.23 -4.91 -0.47
C ASP A 72 0.70 -4.94 -0.54
N GLU A 73 0.16 -6.12 -0.31
CA GLU A 73 -1.27 -6.32 -0.08
C GLU A 73 -1.48 -6.58 1.40
N CYS A 74 -2.25 -5.72 2.06
CA CYS A 74 -2.58 -5.84 3.47
C CYS A 74 -4.05 -6.25 3.62
N PHE A 75 -4.27 -7.46 4.12
CA PHE A 75 -5.59 -8.03 4.40
C PHE A 75 -5.45 -9.16 5.42
N PRO A 76 -6.35 -9.30 6.41
CA PRO A 76 -7.55 -8.49 6.68
C PRO A 76 -7.29 -7.31 7.66
N THR A 77 -6.01 -6.97 7.89
CA THR A 77 -5.55 -5.87 8.75
C THR A 77 -4.25 -5.30 8.17
N VAL A 78 -3.87 -4.08 8.57
CA VAL A 78 -2.55 -3.49 8.23
C VAL A 78 -1.61 -3.55 9.44
N GLY A 79 -2.08 -3.19 10.63
CA GLY A 79 -1.36 -3.36 11.89
C GLY A 79 -1.69 -4.71 12.54
N PRO A 80 -0.82 -5.24 13.43
CA PRO A 80 -1.09 -6.47 14.16
C PRO A 80 -2.30 -6.28 15.07
N SER A 81 -3.29 -7.17 14.99
CA SER A 81 -4.60 -6.92 15.60
C SER A 81 -5.25 -8.22 16.10
N PRO A 82 -5.85 -8.24 17.31
CA PRO A 82 -6.76 -9.33 17.66
C PRO A 82 -7.95 -9.34 16.70
N ILE A 83 -8.54 -10.52 16.45
CA ILE A 83 -9.75 -10.61 15.61
C ILE A 83 -10.96 -10.22 16.47
N PRO A 84 -11.68 -9.12 16.17
CA PRO A 84 -12.82 -8.71 16.98
C PRO A 84 -13.91 -9.78 17.01
N GLY A 85 -14.33 -10.16 18.23
CA GLY A 85 -15.35 -11.19 18.43
C GLY A 85 -14.85 -12.64 18.32
N ALA A 86 -13.56 -12.88 18.08
CA ALA A 86 -13.02 -14.24 18.07
C ALA A 86 -12.99 -14.88 19.48
N PRO A 87 -13.09 -16.22 19.58
CA PRO A 87 -13.01 -16.93 20.85
C PRO A 87 -11.70 -16.64 21.62
N PRO A 88 -11.73 -16.71 22.97
CA PRO A 88 -10.51 -16.65 23.77
C PRO A 88 -9.47 -17.69 23.31
N GLY A 89 -8.22 -17.24 23.14
CA GLY A 89 -7.12 -18.09 22.68
C GLY A 89 -6.93 -18.13 21.16
N THR A 90 -7.78 -17.48 20.36
CA THR A 90 -7.52 -17.29 18.92
C THR A 90 -6.26 -16.44 18.72
N PRO A 91 -5.29 -16.87 17.89
CA PRO A 91 -4.12 -16.06 17.55
C PRO A 91 -4.51 -14.72 16.92
N PRO A 92 -3.77 -13.63 17.19
CA PRO A 92 -4.02 -12.35 16.53
C PRO A 92 -3.64 -12.43 15.05
N LEU A 93 -4.22 -11.53 14.26
CA LEU A 93 -3.78 -11.28 12.89
C LEU A 93 -2.36 -10.70 12.90
N PRO A 94 -1.49 -11.17 12.01
CA PRO A 94 -0.13 -10.66 11.92
C PRO A 94 -0.09 -9.22 11.43
N ASP A 95 1.01 -8.53 11.72
CA ASP A 95 1.36 -7.24 11.12
C ASP A 95 1.32 -7.35 9.60
N HIS A 96 0.72 -6.36 8.93
CA HIS A 96 0.41 -6.30 7.49
C HIS A 96 -0.54 -7.39 6.98
N GLY A 97 -1.22 -8.10 7.88
CA GLY A 97 -2.17 -9.15 7.53
C GLY A 97 -1.51 -10.40 6.95
N GLU A 98 -2.31 -11.29 6.40
CA GLU A 98 -1.87 -12.64 6.03
C GLU A 98 -1.24 -12.71 4.63
N LEU A 99 -1.42 -11.66 3.80
CA LEU A 99 -1.07 -11.69 2.38
C LEU A 99 0.38 -11.31 2.05
N TRP A 100 0.96 -10.34 2.75
CA TRP A 100 2.28 -9.77 2.39
C TRP A 100 3.42 -10.80 2.47
N GLY A 101 3.28 -11.78 3.38
CA GLY A 101 4.22 -12.89 3.53
C GLY A 101 3.77 -14.21 2.91
N ALA A 102 2.56 -14.26 2.34
CA ALA A 102 2.04 -15.48 1.75
C ALA A 102 2.75 -15.85 0.45
N ARG A 103 2.71 -17.16 0.14
CA ARG A 103 2.99 -17.66 -1.21
C ARG A 103 1.71 -17.57 -2.03
N TRP A 104 1.84 -17.04 -3.23
CA TRP A 104 0.72 -16.95 -4.16
C TRP A 104 0.91 -17.90 -5.32
N ALA A 105 -0.19 -18.51 -5.78
CA ALA A 105 -0.23 -19.11 -7.10
C ALA A 105 -0.33 -17.97 -8.13
N SER A 106 0.46 -18.00 -9.19
CA SER A 106 0.40 -16.97 -10.23
C SER A 106 0.64 -17.52 -11.63
N SER A 107 0.08 -16.84 -12.61
CA SER A 107 0.32 -17.06 -14.03
C SER A 107 0.36 -15.71 -14.76
N VAL A 108 0.99 -15.69 -15.93
CA VAL A 108 1.07 -14.51 -16.76
C VAL A 108 0.55 -14.85 -18.15
N LEU A 109 -0.38 -14.04 -18.65
CA LEU A 109 -1.02 -14.20 -19.95
C LEU A 109 -0.84 -12.93 -20.77
N GLU A 110 -0.34 -13.09 -21.99
CA GLU A 110 -0.34 -12.04 -23.01
C GLU A 110 -1.64 -12.10 -23.81
N HIS A 111 -2.22 -10.93 -24.10
CA HIS A 111 -3.43 -10.80 -24.90
C HIS A 111 -3.37 -9.54 -25.77
N ALA A 112 -4.33 -9.37 -26.68
CA ALA A 112 -4.30 -8.27 -27.66
C ALA A 112 -4.27 -6.85 -27.04
N GLY A 113 -4.73 -6.69 -25.79
CA GLY A 113 -4.80 -5.41 -25.09
C GLY A 113 -3.61 -5.13 -24.16
N GLY A 114 -2.77 -6.13 -23.89
CA GLY A 114 -1.81 -6.02 -22.80
C GLY A 114 -1.29 -7.35 -22.31
N LEU A 115 -0.76 -7.32 -21.10
CA LEU A 115 -0.27 -8.49 -20.39
C LEU A 115 -0.86 -8.46 -18.98
N THR A 116 -1.52 -9.56 -18.59
CA THR A 116 -2.10 -9.73 -17.27
C THR A 116 -1.32 -10.77 -16.49
N LEU A 117 -0.86 -10.38 -15.31
CA LEU A 117 -0.43 -11.29 -14.27
C LEU A 117 -1.61 -11.53 -13.32
N THR A 118 -2.07 -12.77 -13.22
CA THR A 118 -3.13 -13.18 -12.30
C THR A 118 -2.51 -13.96 -11.16
N ALA A 119 -2.92 -13.66 -9.93
CA ALA A 119 -2.45 -14.36 -8.76
C ALA A 119 -3.55 -14.56 -7.71
N SER A 120 -3.44 -15.62 -6.91
CA SER A 120 -4.29 -15.84 -5.75
C SER A 120 -3.54 -16.41 -4.55
N ALA A 121 -4.08 -16.13 -3.36
CA ALA A 121 -3.63 -16.65 -2.08
C ALA A 121 -4.83 -16.93 -1.16
N GLY A 122 -4.72 -17.95 -0.33
CA GLY A 122 -5.69 -18.24 0.72
C GLY A 122 -5.28 -17.62 2.07
N GLY A 123 -6.26 -17.30 2.90
CA GLY A 123 -6.03 -16.96 4.31
C GLY A 123 -5.59 -18.19 5.12
N GLY A 124 -4.77 -17.97 6.14
CA GLY A 124 -4.31 -19.01 7.06
C GLY A 124 -5.17 -19.09 8.33
N LEU A 125 -5.46 -17.94 8.95
CA LEU A 125 -6.30 -17.79 10.13
C LEU A 125 -7.77 -17.60 9.74
N LEU A 126 -8.05 -16.78 8.73
CA LEU A 126 -9.42 -16.56 8.24
C LEU A 126 -9.68 -17.35 6.94
N PRO A 127 -10.88 -17.93 6.77
CA PRO A 127 -11.21 -18.75 5.60
C PRO A 127 -11.59 -17.84 4.42
N TYR A 128 -10.59 -17.42 3.64
CA TYR A 128 -10.84 -16.66 2.42
C TYR A 128 -9.89 -17.05 1.29
N GLU A 129 -10.26 -16.68 0.07
CA GLU A 129 -9.35 -16.62 -1.07
C GLU A 129 -9.34 -15.21 -1.64
N PHE A 130 -8.13 -14.68 -1.81
CA PHE A 130 -7.87 -13.36 -2.37
C PHE A 130 -7.26 -13.51 -3.75
N HIS A 131 -7.75 -12.73 -4.71
CA HIS A 131 -7.26 -12.68 -6.07
C HIS A 131 -6.85 -11.27 -6.46
N ARG A 132 -5.74 -11.19 -7.19
CA ARG A 132 -5.25 -9.94 -7.79
C ARG A 132 -4.86 -10.17 -9.24
N ASP A 133 -5.41 -9.35 -10.12
CA ASP A 133 -4.95 -9.21 -11.50
C ASP A 133 -4.17 -7.90 -11.64
N VAL A 134 -2.96 -7.99 -12.21
CA VAL A 134 -2.11 -6.85 -12.57
C VAL A 134 -1.98 -6.82 -14.09
N THR A 135 -2.65 -5.87 -14.74
CA THR A 135 -2.63 -5.74 -16.20
C THR A 135 -1.82 -4.52 -16.62
N LEU A 136 -0.82 -4.70 -17.47
CA LEU A 136 -0.16 -3.59 -18.17
C LEU A 136 -0.81 -3.44 -19.54
N GLU A 137 -1.32 -2.25 -19.85
CA GLU A 137 -1.95 -1.97 -21.13
C GLU A 137 -0.89 -1.68 -22.21
N THR A 138 -1.14 -2.14 -23.45
CA THR A 138 -0.16 -1.95 -24.55
C THR A 138 -0.24 -0.56 -25.17
N ARG A 139 -1.42 0.06 -25.21
CA ARG A 139 -1.66 1.33 -25.93
C ARG A 139 -1.43 2.56 -25.07
N GLU A 140 -1.62 2.42 -23.77
CA GLU A 140 -1.52 3.51 -22.80
C GLU A 140 -0.65 3.07 -21.63
N PRO A 141 0.04 4.02 -20.97
CA PRO A 141 0.91 3.76 -19.84
C PRO A 141 0.09 3.53 -18.56
N VAL A 142 -0.80 2.54 -18.59
CA VAL A 142 -1.73 2.21 -17.52
C VAL A 142 -1.41 0.83 -16.96
N MET A 143 -1.25 0.76 -15.63
CA MET A 143 -1.32 -0.48 -14.88
C MET A 143 -2.67 -0.57 -14.20
N ARG A 144 -3.46 -1.59 -14.54
CA ARG A 144 -4.78 -1.83 -13.95
C ARG A 144 -4.69 -2.95 -12.92
N LEU A 145 -5.10 -2.64 -11.71
CA LEU A 145 -5.22 -3.59 -10.61
C LEU A 145 -6.69 -3.95 -10.42
N ARG A 146 -7.00 -5.24 -10.37
CA ARG A 146 -8.34 -5.74 -10.05
C ARG A 146 -8.23 -6.73 -8.90
N TYR A 147 -9.06 -6.51 -7.90
CA TYR A 147 -9.08 -7.27 -6.65
C TYR A 147 -10.40 -8.02 -6.51
N ARG A 148 -10.34 -9.22 -5.95
CA ARG A 148 -11.51 -9.98 -5.51
C ARG A 148 -11.16 -10.73 -4.25
N VAL A 149 -12.06 -10.76 -3.28
CA VAL A 149 -11.96 -11.63 -2.11
C VAL A 149 -13.25 -12.41 -1.98
N ARG A 150 -13.15 -13.69 -1.60
CA ARG A 150 -14.31 -14.52 -1.26
C ARG A 150 -14.08 -15.17 0.10
N ASN A 151 -15.12 -15.21 0.91
CA ASN A 151 -15.15 -16.07 2.08
C ASN A 151 -15.29 -17.52 1.62
N THR A 152 -14.47 -18.41 2.15
CA THR A 152 -14.53 -19.86 1.86
C THR A 152 -15.05 -20.65 3.06
N GLY A 153 -15.40 -19.96 4.15
CA GLY A 153 -15.96 -20.52 5.36
C GLY A 153 -17.49 -20.38 5.43
N HIS A 154 -18.01 -20.56 6.65
CA HIS A 154 -19.45 -20.55 6.92
C HIS A 154 -19.90 -19.39 7.82
N SER A 155 -18.96 -18.57 8.29
CA SER A 155 -19.20 -17.46 9.20
C SER A 155 -18.62 -16.19 8.61
N SER A 156 -19.32 -15.08 8.83
CA SER A 156 -18.80 -13.76 8.48
C SER A 156 -17.66 -13.34 9.41
N PHE A 157 -16.74 -12.52 8.91
CA PHE A 157 -15.68 -11.91 9.73
C PHE A 157 -15.45 -10.45 9.32
N PRO A 158 -15.04 -9.59 10.27
CA PRO A 158 -14.68 -8.21 9.96
C PRO A 158 -13.32 -8.16 9.23
N TRP A 159 -13.14 -7.17 8.36
CA TRP A 159 -11.89 -6.98 7.63
C TRP A 159 -11.69 -5.51 7.24
N ILE A 160 -10.42 -5.17 7.03
CA ILE A 160 -9.99 -4.02 6.26
C ILE A 160 -9.02 -4.48 5.18
N TRP A 161 -8.84 -3.65 4.14
CA TRP A 161 -7.88 -3.89 3.08
C TRP A 161 -7.12 -2.61 2.77
N SER A 162 -5.83 -2.73 2.50
CA SER A 162 -5.00 -1.66 1.97
C SER A 162 -4.12 -2.21 0.83
N ALA A 163 -4.22 -1.59 -0.34
CA ALA A 163 -3.15 -1.65 -1.32
C ALA A 163 -2.06 -0.71 -0.83
N HIS A 164 -0.90 -1.25 -0.45
CA HIS A 164 0.11 -0.52 0.33
C HIS A 164 1.40 -0.23 -0.48
N PRO A 165 1.36 0.65 -1.51
CA PRO A 165 2.56 1.09 -2.21
C PRO A 165 3.34 2.14 -1.44
N LEU A 166 4.65 1.93 -1.37
CA LEU A 166 5.62 2.90 -0.91
C LEU A 166 6.29 3.57 -2.13
N PHE A 167 6.23 4.90 -2.19
CA PHE A 167 6.68 5.72 -3.30
C PHE A 167 7.97 6.48 -2.99
N ASN A 168 8.83 6.54 -4.01
CA ASN A 168 10.07 7.28 -3.98
C ASN A 168 9.77 8.77 -4.11
N VAL A 169 10.09 9.53 -3.07
CA VAL A 169 9.83 10.97 -2.95
C VAL A 169 11.11 11.72 -2.66
N GLN A 170 11.17 12.97 -3.08
CA GLN A 170 12.30 13.87 -2.83
C GLN A 170 11.76 15.27 -2.56
N PRO A 171 12.59 16.20 -2.05
CA PRO A 171 12.16 17.58 -1.89
C PRO A 171 11.60 18.16 -3.20
N GLY A 172 10.46 18.83 -3.09
CA GLY A 172 9.69 19.34 -4.22
C GLY A 172 8.69 18.35 -4.84
N THR A 173 8.73 17.05 -4.51
CA THR A 173 7.67 16.11 -4.93
C THR A 173 6.32 16.61 -4.42
N THR A 174 5.32 16.68 -5.30
CA THR A 174 3.97 17.09 -4.90
C THR A 174 3.05 15.88 -4.80
N LEU A 175 2.21 15.86 -3.77
CA LEU A 175 1.07 14.97 -3.59
C LEU A 175 -0.21 15.80 -3.67
N GLU A 176 -1.08 15.48 -4.62
CA GLU A 176 -2.36 16.14 -4.83
C GLU A 176 -3.51 15.17 -4.59
N LEU A 177 -4.40 15.54 -3.67
CA LEU A 177 -5.63 14.83 -3.32
C LEU A 177 -6.80 15.81 -3.46
N PRO A 178 -7.33 16.03 -4.68
CA PRO A 178 -8.15 17.20 -4.99
C PRO A 178 -9.49 17.25 -4.23
N THR A 179 -10.00 16.09 -3.80
CA THR A 179 -11.30 15.98 -3.11
C THR A 179 -11.19 15.53 -1.65
N VAL A 180 -9.96 15.45 -1.12
CA VAL A 180 -9.72 15.16 0.30
C VAL A 180 -9.64 16.49 1.05
N HIS A 181 -10.52 16.69 2.03
CA HIS A 181 -10.60 17.95 2.78
C HIS A 181 -10.19 17.82 4.24
N GLN A 182 -10.43 16.66 4.84
CA GLN A 182 -10.10 16.35 6.22
C GLN A 182 -9.51 14.97 6.31
N VAL A 183 -8.62 14.79 7.28
CA VAL A 183 -7.97 13.53 7.58
C VAL A 183 -7.91 13.31 9.08
N ARG A 184 -7.96 12.05 9.50
CA ARG A 184 -7.79 11.64 10.88
C ARG A 184 -6.43 10.99 11.08
N LEU A 185 -5.70 11.42 12.10
CA LEU A 185 -4.34 10.96 12.37
C LEU A 185 -4.34 9.63 13.12
N ASP A 186 -3.44 8.71 12.77
CA ASP A 186 -3.25 7.44 13.46
C ASP A 186 -1.86 7.32 14.12
N ALA A 187 -0.85 7.97 13.55
CA ALA A 187 0.48 8.07 14.17
C ALA A 187 1.11 9.43 13.87
N VAL A 188 1.82 10.00 14.84
CA VAL A 188 2.49 11.31 14.73
C VAL A 188 3.89 11.23 15.33
N HIS A 189 4.89 11.68 14.59
CA HIS A 189 6.29 11.76 15.02
C HIS A 189 6.85 13.15 14.70
N GLY A 190 7.45 13.82 15.68
CA GLY A 190 8.12 15.11 15.45
C GLY A 190 7.19 16.31 15.22
N MET A 191 5.89 16.19 15.51
CA MET A 191 4.92 17.29 15.44
C MET A 191 4.17 17.43 16.78
N PRO A 192 4.68 18.22 17.74
CA PRO A 192 4.15 18.24 19.12
C PRO A 192 2.74 18.81 19.25
N GLU A 193 2.28 19.59 18.27
CA GLU A 193 0.94 20.19 18.24
C GLU A 193 -0.15 19.23 17.72
N LEU A 194 0.24 18.01 17.30
CA LEU A 194 -0.66 17.01 16.72
C LEU A 194 -0.58 15.70 17.52
N SER A 195 -1.70 15.03 17.64
CA SER A 195 -1.87 13.78 18.37
C SER A 195 -2.63 12.74 17.56
N ARG A 196 -2.47 11.47 17.94
CA ARG A 196 -3.29 10.37 17.41
C ARG A 196 -4.77 10.69 17.63
N ASN A 197 -5.60 10.38 16.64
CA ASN A 197 -7.03 10.68 16.52
C ASN A 197 -7.41 12.14 16.25
N ASP A 198 -6.48 13.07 16.16
CA ASP A 198 -6.81 14.43 15.71
C ASP A 198 -7.44 14.39 14.31
N ILE A 199 -8.43 15.24 14.10
CA ILE A 199 -9.04 15.47 12.79
C ILE A 199 -8.58 16.85 12.32
N VAL A 200 -7.86 16.88 11.21
CA VAL A 200 -7.23 18.09 10.70
C VAL A 200 -7.55 18.32 9.22
N GLY A 201 -7.47 19.59 8.79
CA GLY A 201 -7.66 19.95 7.38
C GLY A 201 -6.50 19.49 6.51
N TRP A 202 -6.81 18.75 5.44
CA TRP A 202 -5.83 18.36 4.43
C TRP A 202 -5.65 19.46 3.36
N PRO A 203 -4.43 19.77 2.92
CA PRO A 203 -3.11 19.46 3.51
C PRO A 203 -2.58 20.57 4.43
N VAL A 204 -3.44 21.50 4.84
CA VAL A 204 -3.05 22.74 5.55
C VAL A 204 -2.32 22.45 6.85
N ALA A 205 -2.73 21.42 7.60
CA ALA A 205 -2.06 21.02 8.84
C ALA A 205 -0.59 20.58 8.65
N PHE A 206 -0.18 20.32 7.41
CA PHE A 206 1.17 19.90 7.03
C PHE A 206 1.88 20.94 6.15
N GLY A 207 1.38 22.19 6.14
CA GLY A 207 1.95 23.28 5.35
C GLY A 207 1.66 23.21 3.85
N GLY A 208 0.68 22.39 3.44
CA GLY A 208 0.18 22.37 2.07
C GLY A 208 -0.96 23.37 1.83
N GLU A 209 -1.36 23.51 0.57
CA GLU A 209 -2.43 24.42 0.14
C GLU A 209 -3.23 23.82 -1.01
N SER A 210 -4.52 24.18 -1.13
CA SER A 210 -5.37 23.81 -2.28
C SER A 210 -5.35 22.31 -2.65
N GLY A 211 -5.38 21.41 -1.65
CA GLY A 211 -5.34 19.96 -1.88
C GLY A 211 -3.96 19.39 -2.24
N ARG A 212 -2.93 20.25 -2.31
CA ARG A 212 -1.55 19.91 -2.68
C ARG A 212 -0.59 20.02 -1.50
N PHE A 213 0.08 18.92 -1.18
CA PHE A 213 1.23 18.86 -0.28
C PHE A 213 2.53 18.82 -1.10
N THR A 214 3.57 19.52 -0.66
CA THR A 214 4.90 19.48 -1.29
C THR A 214 5.92 18.99 -0.28
N PHE A 215 6.68 17.95 -0.63
CA PHE A 215 7.72 17.41 0.23
C PHE A 215 8.80 18.47 0.50
N PRO A 216 9.09 18.78 1.77
CA PRO A 216 10.08 19.80 2.13
C PRO A 216 11.51 19.28 1.97
N ASP A 217 12.49 20.19 1.91
CA ASP A 217 13.92 19.85 1.97
C ASP A 217 14.28 19.14 3.29
N HIS A 218 13.74 19.67 4.39
CA HIS A 218 13.92 19.18 5.75
C HIS A 218 12.57 19.18 6.48
N GLY A 219 12.24 18.07 7.15
CA GLY A 219 11.04 17.96 7.99
C GLY A 219 11.36 17.47 9.40
N ALA A 220 12.04 16.32 9.52
CA ALA A 220 12.26 15.61 10.78
C ALA A 220 10.95 15.20 11.50
N TRP A 221 9.90 14.96 10.72
CA TRP A 221 8.61 14.46 11.19
C TRP A 221 8.09 13.34 10.28
N ALA A 222 7.18 12.54 10.82
CA ALA A 222 6.43 11.54 10.06
C ALA A 222 5.00 11.44 10.60
N VAL A 223 4.04 11.12 9.74
CA VAL A 223 2.62 11.01 10.13
C VAL A 223 1.93 9.90 9.34
N LYS A 224 1.12 9.09 10.02
CA LYS A 224 0.11 8.21 9.42
C LYS A 224 -1.25 8.87 9.59
N LEU A 225 -2.00 8.95 8.51
CA LEU A 225 -3.32 9.56 8.48
C LEU A 225 -4.25 8.84 7.49
N PHE A 226 -5.54 9.04 7.65
CA PHE A 226 -6.58 8.46 6.82
C PHE A 226 -7.61 9.51 6.41
N GLY A 227 -8.15 9.41 5.21
CA GLY A 227 -9.27 10.22 4.76
C GLY A 227 -10.10 9.48 3.71
N ASP A 228 -11.28 10.01 3.41
CA ASP A 228 -12.07 9.53 2.27
C ASP A 228 -11.49 10.11 0.97
N VAL A 229 -11.33 9.28 -0.07
CA VAL A 229 -10.78 9.73 -1.37
C VAL A 229 -11.65 10.79 -2.06
N GLY A 230 -12.88 10.97 -1.59
CA GLY A 230 -13.86 11.91 -2.12
C GLY A 230 -14.33 11.53 -3.53
N SER A 231 -15.09 12.42 -4.16
CA SER A 231 -15.79 12.12 -5.41
C SER A 231 -14.87 11.90 -6.62
N SER A 232 -13.60 12.29 -6.55
CA SER A 232 -12.67 12.08 -7.66
C SER A 232 -12.05 10.69 -7.67
N GLY A 233 -11.78 10.11 -6.49
CA GLY A 233 -10.96 8.89 -6.37
C GLY A 233 -9.52 9.04 -6.88
N ARG A 234 -9.06 10.28 -7.14
CA ARG A 234 -7.77 10.56 -7.77
C ARG A 234 -6.72 10.90 -6.72
N MET A 235 -5.54 10.32 -6.85
CA MET A 235 -4.35 10.66 -6.08
C MET A 235 -3.18 10.83 -7.04
N LEU A 236 -2.51 11.98 -7.00
CA LEU A 236 -1.51 12.36 -7.99
C LEU A 236 -0.16 12.66 -7.33
N LEU A 237 0.90 12.05 -7.86
CA LEU A 237 2.29 12.38 -7.53
C LEU A 237 2.98 13.02 -8.73
N THR A 238 3.68 14.13 -8.50
CA THR A 238 4.51 14.78 -9.53
C THR A 238 5.98 14.83 -9.11
N ASP A 239 6.86 14.33 -9.98
CA ASP A 239 8.31 14.47 -9.82
C ASP A 239 8.76 15.91 -10.12
N PRO A 240 9.49 16.57 -9.21
CA PRO A 240 9.85 17.98 -9.38
C PRO A 240 10.95 18.20 -10.42
N ARG A 241 11.72 17.17 -10.78
CA ARG A 241 12.86 17.32 -11.70
C ARG A 241 12.44 17.28 -13.15
N ARG A 242 11.57 16.34 -13.51
CA ARG A 242 11.17 16.09 -14.91
C ARG A 242 9.68 16.33 -15.16
N GLY A 243 8.90 16.61 -14.12
CA GLY A 243 7.44 16.75 -14.23
C GLY A 243 6.73 15.45 -14.56
N GLU A 244 7.40 14.29 -14.45
CA GLU A 244 6.77 12.99 -14.63
C GLU A 244 5.70 12.78 -13.55
N ARG A 245 4.54 12.26 -13.94
CA ARG A 245 3.39 12.09 -13.05
C ARG A 245 3.01 10.63 -12.92
N LEU A 246 2.68 10.24 -11.69
CA LEU A 246 1.97 9.00 -11.39
C LEU A 246 0.60 9.35 -10.86
N GLU A 247 -0.43 8.89 -11.54
CA GLU A 247 -1.81 9.05 -11.14
C GLU A 247 -2.38 7.69 -10.74
N MET A 248 -2.91 7.63 -9.51
CA MET A 248 -3.69 6.50 -9.02
C MET A 248 -5.16 6.92 -9.02
N VAL A 249 -6.01 6.08 -9.60
CA VAL A 249 -7.45 6.31 -9.67
C VAL A 249 -8.16 5.10 -9.12
N VAL A 250 -9.04 5.35 -8.14
CA VAL A 250 -9.95 4.35 -7.58
C VAL A 250 -11.38 4.72 -7.89
N ARG A 251 -12.27 3.76 -7.73
CA ARG A 251 -13.71 3.98 -7.69
C ARG A 251 -14.10 4.25 -6.24
N PRO A 252 -14.48 5.48 -5.85
CA PRO A 252 -14.79 5.79 -4.45
C PRO A 252 -15.87 4.91 -3.84
N GLU A 253 -16.80 4.41 -4.67
CA GLU A 253 -17.86 3.50 -4.26
C GLU A 253 -17.38 2.06 -3.96
N GLU A 254 -16.22 1.66 -4.48
CA GLU A 254 -15.61 0.34 -4.23
C GLU A 254 -14.43 0.43 -3.23
N VAL A 255 -13.69 1.54 -3.26
CA VAL A 255 -12.48 1.81 -2.45
C VAL A 255 -12.58 3.24 -1.91
N PRO A 256 -13.26 3.44 -0.77
CA PRO A 256 -13.65 4.77 -0.31
C PRO A 256 -12.56 5.51 0.45
N GLN A 257 -11.60 4.80 1.05
CA GLN A 257 -10.59 5.39 1.92
C GLN A 257 -9.21 5.45 1.26
N VAL A 258 -8.38 6.35 1.78
CA VAL A 258 -6.94 6.38 1.54
C VAL A 258 -6.19 6.50 2.86
N GLY A 259 -5.29 5.56 3.11
CA GLY A 259 -4.24 5.67 4.12
C GLY A 259 -3.03 6.39 3.55
N ILE A 260 -2.39 7.25 4.34
CA ILE A 260 -1.21 8.00 3.89
C ILE A 260 -0.18 7.99 5.01
N TRP A 261 1.01 7.51 4.68
CA TRP A 261 2.20 7.65 5.51
C TRP A 261 3.15 8.64 4.88
N ILE A 262 3.36 9.79 5.50
CA ILE A 262 4.32 10.78 5.03
C ILE A 262 5.52 10.74 5.96
N ASN A 263 6.68 10.30 5.48
CA ASN A 263 7.92 10.33 6.24
C ASN A 263 8.88 11.38 5.68
N CYS A 264 9.06 12.47 6.42
CA CYS A 264 10.01 13.52 6.12
C CYS A 264 11.30 13.36 6.95
N ARG A 265 11.81 12.13 7.04
CA ARG A 265 12.95 11.72 7.89
C ARG A 265 12.71 11.83 9.39
N GLY A 266 11.44 11.84 9.82
CA GLY A 266 11.09 11.89 11.24
C GLY A 266 10.94 10.52 11.90
N TRP A 267 10.91 9.45 11.11
CA TRP A 267 10.81 8.10 11.63
C TRP A 267 11.70 7.14 10.83
N ALA A 268 12.36 6.23 11.54
CA ALA A 268 13.05 5.07 11.00
C ALA A 268 13.15 3.99 12.08
N PRO A 269 13.21 2.70 11.72
CA PRO A 269 13.46 1.64 12.68
C PRO A 269 14.80 1.84 13.43
N PRO A 270 14.94 1.33 14.67
CA PRO A 270 16.20 1.40 15.41
C PRO A 270 17.39 0.89 14.60
N GLY A 271 18.47 1.67 14.56
CA GLY A 271 19.69 1.32 13.82
C GLY A 271 19.65 1.61 12.31
N VAL A 272 18.53 2.11 11.78
CA VAL A 272 18.39 2.51 10.37
C VAL A 272 18.54 4.03 10.25
N ARG A 273 19.31 4.50 9.27
CA ARG A 273 19.45 5.94 9.01
C ARG A 273 18.10 6.52 8.56
N PRO A 274 17.69 7.70 9.04
CA PRO A 274 16.45 8.34 8.62
C PRO A 274 16.33 8.48 7.10
N TYR A 275 15.15 8.18 6.57
CA TYR A 275 14.83 8.22 5.15
C TYR A 275 13.52 8.95 4.89
N SER A 276 13.25 9.22 3.62
CA SER A 276 11.97 9.74 3.17
C SER A 276 11.29 8.71 2.28
N ASN A 277 10.02 8.47 2.57
CA ASN A 277 9.12 7.67 1.74
C ASN A 277 7.69 8.18 1.91
N LEU A 278 6.82 7.74 1.02
CA LEU A 278 5.40 8.02 1.07
C LEU A 278 4.65 6.70 0.90
N ALA A 279 3.80 6.31 1.83
CA ALA A 279 2.73 5.37 1.50
C ALA A 279 1.51 6.16 1.05
N LEU A 280 0.90 5.74 -0.05
CA LEU A 280 -0.35 6.32 -0.56
C LEU A 280 -1.26 5.15 -0.91
N GLU A 281 -2.18 4.88 0.00
CA GLU A 281 -2.74 3.54 0.18
C GLU A 281 -4.25 3.54 -0.06
N PRO A 282 -4.73 3.21 -1.29
CA PRO A 282 -6.12 2.87 -1.50
C PRO A 282 -6.61 1.81 -0.51
N ALA A 283 -7.69 2.10 0.21
CA ALA A 283 -8.13 1.28 1.31
C ALA A 283 -9.66 1.08 1.36
N ILE A 284 -10.04 -0.06 1.94
CA ILE A 284 -11.39 -0.34 2.43
C ILE A 284 -11.27 -0.48 3.95
N GLY A 285 -11.83 0.50 4.64
CA GLY A 285 -11.76 0.68 6.08
C GLY A 285 -10.48 1.35 6.59
N ALA A 286 -10.52 1.74 7.87
CA ALA A 286 -9.48 2.47 8.58
C ALA A 286 -9.73 2.39 10.11
N PRO A 287 -8.71 2.53 10.97
CA PRO A 287 -7.29 2.78 10.67
C PRO A 287 -6.56 1.44 10.45
N ASP A 288 -5.22 1.41 10.60
CA ASP A 288 -4.40 0.25 10.25
C ASP A 288 -4.76 -1.01 11.07
N ARG A 289 -5.23 -0.86 12.32
CA ARG A 289 -5.60 -1.99 13.19
C ARG A 289 -7.07 -2.36 13.02
N LEU A 290 -7.36 -3.64 12.73
CA LEU A 290 -8.73 -4.13 12.54
C LEU A 290 -9.64 -3.93 13.77
N ASP A 291 -9.13 -4.12 14.98
CA ASP A 291 -9.87 -3.90 16.22
C ASP A 291 -10.26 -2.43 16.41
N ASP A 292 -9.34 -1.49 16.17
CA ASP A 292 -9.65 -0.07 16.18
C ASP A 292 -10.67 0.27 15.07
N ALA A 293 -10.53 -0.34 13.89
CA ALA A 293 -11.43 -0.14 12.75
C ALA A 293 -12.87 -0.62 13.04
N VAL A 294 -13.02 -1.71 13.79
CA VAL A 294 -14.33 -2.24 14.20
C VAL A 294 -14.92 -1.48 15.38
N LEU A 295 -14.13 -1.25 16.43
CA LEU A 295 -14.63 -0.81 17.73
C LEU A 295 -14.71 0.71 17.83
N ASP A 296 -13.68 1.41 17.36
CA ASP A 296 -13.51 2.84 17.57
C ASP A 296 -13.92 3.66 16.35
N TRP A 297 -13.38 3.33 15.18
CA TRP A 297 -13.63 4.08 13.95
C TRP A 297 -14.89 3.62 13.22
N LYS A 298 -15.35 2.40 13.47
CA LYS A 298 -16.52 1.78 12.84
C LYS A 298 -16.50 1.87 11.31
N ALA A 299 -15.31 1.63 10.76
CA ALA A 299 -15.03 1.71 9.33
C ALA A 299 -14.57 0.36 8.74
N ALA A 300 -14.52 -0.71 9.54
CA ALA A 300 -14.28 -2.05 9.01
C ALA A 300 -15.51 -2.59 8.26
N GLU A 301 -15.25 -3.37 7.20
CA GLU A 301 -16.27 -4.10 6.47
C GLU A 301 -16.47 -5.50 7.06
N THR A 302 -17.55 -6.18 6.65
CA THR A 302 -17.81 -7.58 7.04
C THR A 302 -17.91 -8.46 5.80
N LEU A 303 -17.11 -9.52 5.72
CA LEU A 303 -17.15 -10.46 4.60
C LEU A 303 -18.07 -11.63 4.95
N GLY A 304 -19.25 -11.68 4.30
CA GLY A 304 -20.19 -12.80 4.42
C GLY A 304 -19.72 -14.07 3.68
N PRO A 305 -20.33 -15.23 3.96
CA PRO A 305 -20.12 -16.48 3.22
C PRO A 305 -20.47 -16.38 1.73
#